data_AF-Q8C3K1-F1
#
_entry.id   AF-Q8C3K1-F1
#
_cell.length_a   1.000
_cell.length_b   1.000
_cell.length_c   1.000
_cell.angle_alpha   90.00
_cell.angle_beta   90.00
_cell.angle_gamma   90.00
#
_symmetry.space_group_name_H-M   'P 1'
#
loop_
_entity.id
_entity.type
_entity.pdbx_description
1 polymer ?
#
loop_
_entity_poly.entity_id
_entity_poly.type
_entity_poly.pdbx_seq_one_letter_code
_entity_poly.pdbx_strand_id
1 'polypeptide(L)'
;MALVFSALLLLGLCGKISSEGQPAFHNTPGAMNYELPTTKYETQDTFNAGIVGPLYKMVHIFLNVVQPNDFPLDLIKKLIQNKNFDISVDSKEIALYEIGVLICAILGLLFIILMPLVGCFFCMCRCCNKCGGEMHQRQKQNAPCRRKCLGLSLLVICLLMSLGIIYGFVANQQTRTRIKGTQKLAKSNFRDFQTLLTETPKQIDYVVEQYTNTKNKAFSDLDGIGSVLGGRIKDQLKPKVTPVLEEIKAMATGKHGGKGDQE
;
A
#
# COMPACT_ATOMS: atom_id res chain seq x y z
N MET A 1 11.99 -23.73 28.67
CA MET A 1 12.17 -22.84 27.49
C MET A 1 11.81 -23.55 26.17
N ALA A 2 12.49 -24.62 25.76
CA ALA A 2 12.18 -25.33 24.50
C ALA A 2 10.76 -25.94 24.43
N LEU A 3 10.26 -26.49 25.54
CA LEU A 3 8.88 -27.01 25.64
C LEU A 3 7.82 -25.90 25.55
N VAL A 4 8.13 -24.69 26.03
CA VAL A 4 7.20 -23.54 26.02
C VAL A 4 7.11 -22.98 24.60
N PHE A 5 8.24 -22.86 23.89
CA PHE A 5 8.27 -22.48 22.48
C PHE A 5 7.60 -23.53 21.58
N SER A 6 7.82 -24.82 21.85
CA SER A 6 7.17 -25.90 21.11
C SER A 6 5.65 -25.97 21.37
N ALA A 7 5.21 -25.69 22.61
CA ALA A 7 3.79 -25.57 22.96
C ALA A 7 3.14 -24.32 22.33
N LEU A 8 3.84 -23.18 22.30
CA LEU A 8 3.37 -21.95 21.63
C LEU A 8 3.27 -22.13 20.11
N LEU A 9 4.23 -22.83 19.49
CA LEU A 9 4.19 -23.24 18.07
C LEU A 9 3.04 -24.23 17.79
N LEU A 10 2.71 -25.13 18.71
CA LEU A 10 1.58 -26.04 18.55
C LEU A 10 0.23 -25.34 18.76
N LEU A 11 0.14 -24.37 19.67
CA LEU A 11 -1.05 -23.55 19.91
C LEU A 11 -1.35 -22.60 18.74
N GLY A 12 -0.32 -22.04 18.10
CA GLY A 12 -0.50 -21.17 16.92
C GLY A 12 -0.99 -21.91 15.66
N LEU A 13 -0.68 -23.21 15.52
CA LEU A 13 -1.19 -24.07 14.45
C LEU A 13 -2.69 -24.42 14.66
N CYS A 14 -3.20 -24.34 15.89
CA CYS A 14 -4.57 -24.69 16.25
C CYS A 14 -5.54 -23.48 16.25
N GLY A 15 -5.03 -22.26 16.09
CA GLY A 15 -5.82 -21.03 16.07
C GLY A 15 -6.55 -20.82 14.75
N LYS A 16 -7.79 -21.31 14.69
CA LYS A 16 -8.91 -21.06 13.75
C LYS A 16 -8.73 -20.03 12.62
N ILE A 17 -9.23 -20.48 11.47
CA ILE A 17 -9.58 -19.77 10.24
C ILE A 17 -10.71 -18.78 10.54
N SER A 18 -10.46 -17.48 10.40
CA SER A 18 -11.50 -16.48 10.14
C SER A 18 -10.94 -15.49 9.14
N SER A 19 -11.52 -15.52 7.94
CA SER A 19 -11.28 -14.58 6.86
C SER A 19 -12.38 -13.52 6.95
N GLU A 20 -12.04 -12.35 7.46
CA GLU A 20 -12.96 -11.22 7.54
C GLU A 20 -12.90 -10.47 6.19
N GLY A 21 -14.02 -10.50 5.46
CA GLY A 21 -14.18 -9.83 4.18
C GLY A 21 -14.46 -8.34 4.36
N GLN A 22 -13.86 -7.51 3.51
CA GLN A 22 -13.99 -6.06 3.52
C GLN A 22 -15.37 -5.62 2.96
N PRO A 23 -15.98 -4.50 3.41
CA PRO A 23 -17.32 -4.10 3.01
C PRO A 23 -17.35 -3.39 1.65
N ALA A 24 -18.41 -3.63 0.89
CA ALA A 24 -18.69 -2.98 -0.40
C ALA A 24 -19.15 -1.53 -0.23
N PHE A 25 -18.71 -0.67 -1.16
CA PHE A 25 -19.04 0.75 -1.24
C PHE A 25 -20.50 0.96 -1.68
N HIS A 26 -21.26 1.78 -0.97
CA HIS A 26 -22.68 2.06 -1.26
C HIS A 26 -22.82 3.41 -1.98
N ASN A 27 -23.41 3.41 -3.18
CA ASN A 27 -23.64 4.63 -3.96
C ASN A 27 -24.87 5.40 -3.45
N THR A 28 -24.80 6.74 -3.45
CA THR A 28 -25.88 7.65 -3.02
C THR A 28 -26.68 8.18 -4.24
N PRO A 29 -28.02 8.19 -4.22
CA PRO A 29 -28.84 8.67 -5.35
C PRO A 29 -28.95 10.21 -5.37
N GLY A 30 -28.65 10.85 -6.52
CA GLY A 30 -28.86 12.29 -6.74
C GLY A 30 -27.79 13.00 -7.57
N ALA A 31 -26.70 12.33 -7.95
CA ALA A 31 -25.66 12.91 -8.79
C ALA A 31 -26.11 13.01 -10.26
N MET A 32 -25.77 14.11 -10.94
CA MET A 32 -25.87 14.21 -12.39
C MET A 32 -25.04 13.08 -13.00
N ASN A 33 -25.70 12.12 -13.66
CA ASN A 33 -25.05 10.95 -14.25
C ASN A 33 -24.31 11.35 -15.52
N TYR A 34 -23.08 11.85 -15.39
CA TYR A 34 -22.14 11.83 -16.50
C TYR A 34 -21.58 10.42 -16.60
N GLU A 35 -22.02 9.66 -17.61
CA GLU A 35 -21.38 8.38 -17.94
C GLU A 35 -20.01 8.67 -18.56
N LEU A 36 -18.98 8.63 -17.72
CA LEU A 36 -17.60 8.73 -18.15
C LEU A 36 -17.20 7.43 -18.88
N PRO A 37 -16.42 7.50 -19.96
CA PRO A 37 -15.91 6.29 -20.62
C PRO A 37 -15.16 5.40 -19.62
N THR A 38 -15.66 4.18 -19.40
CA THR A 38 -15.04 3.23 -18.48
C THR A 38 -13.72 2.72 -19.03
N THR A 39 -12.62 3.05 -18.36
CA THR A 39 -11.30 2.46 -18.59
C THR A 39 -11.22 1.09 -17.93
N LYS A 40 -10.79 0.07 -18.69
CA LYS A 40 -10.54 -1.27 -18.15
C LYS A 40 -9.16 -1.30 -17.50
N TYR A 41 -9.12 -1.35 -16.18
CA TYR A 41 -7.91 -1.62 -15.42
C TYR A 41 -7.57 -3.10 -15.46
N GLU A 42 -6.28 -3.42 -15.51
CA GLU A 42 -5.83 -4.81 -15.61
C GLU A 42 -5.53 -5.47 -14.26
N THR A 43 -5.35 -4.65 -13.23
CA THR A 43 -4.91 -5.13 -11.93
C THR A 43 -6.03 -5.89 -11.19
N GLN A 44 -5.77 -7.14 -10.80
CA GLN A 44 -6.67 -7.96 -9.99
C GLN A 44 -6.12 -8.20 -8.58
N ASP A 45 -6.94 -7.88 -7.58
CA ASP A 45 -6.62 -8.03 -6.16
C ASP A 45 -7.02 -9.42 -5.65
N THR A 46 -6.19 -10.43 -5.90
CA THR A 46 -6.38 -11.74 -5.26
C THR A 46 -5.19 -12.11 -4.39
N PHE A 47 -5.25 -11.72 -3.12
CA PHE A 47 -4.31 -12.20 -2.11
C PHE A 47 -4.73 -13.59 -1.64
N ASN A 48 -3.99 -14.62 -2.06
CA ASN A 48 -4.14 -15.97 -1.50
C ASN A 48 -2.86 -16.41 -0.79
N ALA A 49 -2.96 -16.62 0.53
CA ALA A 49 -1.84 -17.06 1.36
C ALA A 49 -1.43 -18.52 1.08
N GLY A 50 -2.27 -19.31 0.39
CA GLY A 50 -1.97 -20.68 -0.02
C GLY A 50 -1.58 -21.59 1.14
N ILE A 51 -0.84 -22.68 0.83
CA ILE A 51 -0.38 -23.70 1.80
C ILE A 51 0.59 -23.12 2.86
N VAL A 52 1.16 -21.94 2.61
CA VAL A 52 2.15 -21.27 3.49
C VAL A 52 1.48 -20.35 4.52
N GLY A 53 0.16 -20.16 4.47
CA GLY A 53 -0.59 -19.29 5.39
C GLY A 53 -0.27 -19.51 6.89
N PRO A 54 -0.19 -20.76 7.39
CA PRO A 54 0.19 -21.02 8.77
C PRO A 54 1.61 -20.57 9.13
N LEU A 55 2.57 -20.67 8.20
CA LEU A 55 3.94 -20.21 8.40
C LEU A 55 4.00 -18.68 8.51
N TYR A 56 3.24 -17.96 7.67
CA TYR A 56 3.11 -16.51 7.79
C TYR A 56 2.53 -16.11 9.14
N LYS A 57 1.49 -16.81 9.62
CA LYS A 57 0.91 -16.55 10.95
C LYS A 57 1.93 -16.75 12.06
N MET A 58 2.75 -17.81 11.99
CA MET A 58 3.84 -18.03 12.95
C MET A 58 4.87 -16.91 12.96
N VAL A 59 5.30 -16.49 11.78
CA VAL A 59 6.25 -15.37 11.64
C VAL A 59 5.64 -14.08 12.19
N HIS A 60 4.37 -13.78 11.90
CA HIS A 60 3.70 -12.60 12.45
C HIS A 60 3.59 -12.65 13.98
N ILE A 61 3.29 -13.80 14.57
CA ILE A 61 3.29 -13.96 16.03
C ILE A 61 4.68 -13.71 16.60
N PHE A 62 5.72 -14.28 15.99
CA PHE A 62 7.11 -14.06 16.41
C PHE A 62 7.51 -12.59 16.29
N LEU A 63 7.20 -11.95 15.15
CA LEU A 63 7.48 -10.54 14.94
C LEU A 63 6.75 -9.65 15.94
N ASN A 64 5.49 -9.97 16.29
CA ASN A 64 4.75 -9.20 17.29
C ASN A 64 5.36 -9.32 18.71
N VAL A 65 6.03 -10.44 19.00
CA VAL A 65 6.75 -10.64 20.27
C VAL A 65 8.11 -9.93 20.27
N VAL A 66 8.83 -9.98 19.15
CA VAL A 66 10.19 -9.44 19.02
C VAL A 66 10.19 -7.93 18.73
N GLN A 67 9.19 -7.45 18.00
CA GLN A 67 9.01 -6.07 17.59
C GLN A 67 7.52 -5.71 17.75
N PRO A 68 7.10 -5.35 18.97
CA PRO A 68 5.72 -4.94 19.24
C PRO A 68 5.39 -3.56 18.69
N ASN A 69 6.40 -2.74 18.40
CA ASN A 69 6.20 -1.39 17.91
C ASN A 69 6.10 -1.37 16.38
N ASP A 70 5.14 -0.60 15.86
CA ASP A 70 4.87 -0.47 14.42
C ASP A 70 6.04 0.15 13.64
N PHE A 71 5.98 0.27 12.31
CA PHE A 71 7.07 0.94 11.59
C PHE A 71 7.09 2.45 11.93
N PRO A 72 8.23 3.05 12.32
CA PRO A 72 8.27 4.43 12.82
C PRO A 72 8.23 5.43 11.66
N LEU A 73 7.02 5.68 11.14
CA LEU A 73 6.76 6.62 10.04
C LEU A 73 7.18 8.05 10.39
N ASP A 74 7.10 8.42 11.67
CA ASP A 74 7.43 9.77 12.14
C ASP A 74 8.93 10.03 12.14
N LEU A 75 9.76 9.00 12.35
CA LEU A 75 11.21 9.08 12.18
C LEU A 75 11.56 9.35 10.72
N ILE A 76 10.93 8.64 9.78
CA ILE A 76 11.18 8.84 8.35
C ILE A 76 10.72 10.22 7.89
N LYS A 77 9.55 10.70 8.35
CA LYS A 77 9.08 12.06 8.04
C LYS A 77 10.06 13.11 8.56
N LYS A 78 10.55 12.96 9.79
CA LYS A 78 11.60 13.81 10.34
C LYS A 78 12.89 13.74 9.53
N LEU A 79 13.28 12.55 9.03
CA LEU A 79 14.49 12.34 8.23
C LEU A 79 14.39 12.96 6.82
N ILE A 80 13.19 12.94 6.22
CA ILE A 80 12.93 13.57 4.92
C ILE A 80 12.86 15.10 5.06
N GLN A 81 12.31 15.60 6.17
CA GLN A 81 12.19 17.05 6.43
C GLN A 81 13.48 17.68 6.96
N ASN A 82 14.22 17.01 7.84
CA ASN A 82 15.50 17.46 8.37
C ASN A 82 16.66 16.78 7.63
N LYS A 83 17.43 17.59 6.89
CA LYS A 83 18.65 17.16 6.19
C LYS A 83 19.84 16.88 7.11
N ASN A 84 19.74 17.23 8.40
CA ASN A 84 20.81 17.07 9.38
C ASN A 84 20.48 15.89 10.31
N PHE A 85 20.92 14.70 9.91
CA PHE A 85 20.75 13.48 10.70
C PHE A 85 21.95 13.32 11.64
N ASP A 86 21.76 13.62 12.93
CA ASP A 86 22.77 13.36 13.95
C ASP A 86 22.72 11.89 14.35
N ILE A 87 23.57 11.09 13.70
CA ILE A 87 23.66 9.63 13.81
C ILE A 87 23.72 9.17 15.29
N SER A 88 24.32 9.94 16.21
CA SER A 88 24.55 9.47 17.59
C SER A 88 23.32 9.53 18.52
N VAL A 89 22.38 10.44 18.27
CA VAL A 89 21.23 10.68 19.16
C VAL A 89 20.04 9.80 18.73
N ASP A 90 19.77 9.75 17.43
CA ASP A 90 18.68 8.92 16.87
C ASP A 90 19.00 7.41 16.94
N SER A 91 20.28 7.01 16.91
CA SER A 91 20.66 5.59 17.05
C SER A 91 20.16 4.96 18.35
N LYS A 92 20.06 5.74 19.44
CA LYS A 92 19.59 5.25 20.74
C LYS A 92 18.08 5.06 20.78
N GLU A 93 17.32 5.99 20.19
CA GLU A 93 15.87 5.86 20.07
C GLU A 93 15.49 4.70 19.15
N ILE A 94 16.20 4.54 18.02
CA ILE A 94 15.99 3.43 17.08
C ILE A 94 16.39 2.09 17.71
N ALA A 95 17.51 2.03 18.45
CA ALA A 95 17.95 0.79 19.10
C ALA A 95 17.02 0.35 20.25
N LEU A 96 16.42 1.30 20.98
CA LEU A 96 15.40 0.99 21.99
C LEU A 96 14.09 0.53 21.35
N TYR A 97 13.75 1.07 20.18
CA TYR A 97 12.55 0.71 19.43
C TYR A 97 12.57 -0.73 18.93
N GLU A 98 13.74 -1.22 18.50
CA GLU A 98 13.97 -2.57 17.97
C GLU A 98 14.72 -3.49 18.96
N ILE A 99 14.57 -3.26 20.27
CA ILE A 99 15.36 -3.97 21.29
C ILE A 99 15.23 -5.50 21.20
N GLY A 100 14.05 -6.03 20.84
CA GLY A 100 13.87 -7.47 20.69
C GLY A 100 14.62 -8.05 19.48
N VAL A 101 14.70 -7.30 18.37
CA VAL A 101 15.50 -7.70 17.20
C VAL A 101 16.98 -7.72 17.57
N LEU A 102 17.44 -6.71 18.33
CA LEU A 102 18.82 -6.64 18.81
C LEU A 102 19.16 -7.83 19.72
N ILE A 103 18.29 -8.18 20.66
CA ILE A 103 18.46 -9.36 21.52
C ILE A 103 18.51 -10.65 20.69
N CYS A 104 17.61 -10.79 19.71
CA CYS A 104 17.60 -11.95 18.81
C CYS A 104 18.90 -12.04 17.99
N ALA A 105 19.43 -10.91 17.51
CA ALA A 105 20.68 -10.85 16.77
C ALA A 105 21.88 -11.24 17.64
N ILE A 106 21.95 -10.75 18.88
CA ILE A 106 23.02 -11.12 19.83
C ILE A 106 22.97 -12.61 20.16
N LEU A 107 21.77 -13.17 20.41
CA LEU A 107 21.59 -14.61 20.64
C LEU A 107 21.99 -15.46 19.43
N GLY A 108 21.61 -15.03 18.23
CA GLY A 108 21.99 -15.68 16.98
C GLY A 108 23.51 -15.67 16.76
N LEU A 109 24.15 -14.52 16.97
CA LEU A 109 25.60 -14.37 16.86
C LEU A 109 26.34 -15.24 17.90
N LEU A 110 25.86 -15.25 19.13
CA LEU A 110 26.39 -16.10 20.19
C LEU A 110 26.33 -17.58 19.78
N PHE A 111 25.23 -18.02 19.18
CA PHE A 111 25.10 -19.39 18.68
C PHE A 111 26.10 -19.70 17.55
N ILE A 112 26.27 -18.78 16.59
CA ILE A 112 27.24 -18.92 15.49
C ILE A 112 28.68 -19.04 16.00
N ILE A 113 29.02 -18.38 17.11
CA ILE A 113 30.35 -18.44 17.72
C ILE A 113 30.51 -19.69 18.60
N LEU A 114 29.51 -20.02 19.42
CA LEU A 114 29.55 -21.16 20.32
C LEU A 114 29.58 -22.50 19.57
N MET A 115 28.82 -22.64 18.48
CA MET A 115 28.75 -23.88 17.70
C MET A 115 30.13 -24.38 17.19
N PRO A 116 30.97 -23.56 16.53
CA PRO A 116 32.32 -23.94 16.12
C PRO A 116 33.30 -24.02 17.30
N LEU A 117 33.14 -23.20 18.36
CA LEU A 117 33.98 -23.31 19.56
C LEU A 117 33.82 -24.67 20.25
N VAL A 118 32.57 -25.10 20.44
CA VAL A 118 32.25 -26.43 20.99
C VAL A 118 32.80 -27.50 20.05
N GLY A 119 32.59 -27.37 18.73
CA GLY A 119 33.16 -28.27 17.74
C GLY A 119 34.69 -28.38 17.80
N CYS A 120 35.39 -27.25 17.96
CA CYS A 120 36.83 -27.17 18.08
C CYS A 120 37.34 -27.81 19.39
N PHE A 121 36.68 -27.53 20.51
CA PHE A 121 37.01 -28.16 21.80
C PHE A 121 36.83 -29.68 21.73
N PHE A 122 35.71 -30.17 21.19
CA PHE A 122 35.50 -31.60 20.97
C PHE A 122 36.54 -32.20 20.01
N CYS A 123 36.91 -31.47 18.94
CA CYS A 123 37.94 -31.89 18.00
C CYS A 123 39.30 -32.03 18.70
N MET A 124 39.75 -31.01 19.45
CA MET A 124 41.01 -31.05 20.20
C MET A 124 41.01 -32.15 21.28
N CYS A 125 39.92 -32.29 22.03
CA CYS A 125 39.79 -33.34 23.04
C CYS A 125 39.82 -34.75 22.42
N ARG A 126 39.29 -34.92 21.20
CA ARG A 126 39.40 -36.18 20.46
C ARG A 126 40.79 -36.40 19.88
N CYS A 127 41.45 -35.37 19.34
CA CYS A 127 42.86 -35.44 18.90
C CYS A 127 43.82 -35.77 20.06
N CYS A 128 43.52 -35.33 21.28
CA CYS A 128 44.28 -35.66 22.48
C CYS A 128 43.88 -37.00 23.13
N ASN A 129 42.99 -37.78 22.52
CA ASN A 129 42.45 -39.04 23.06
C ASN A 129 41.83 -38.94 24.47
N LYS A 130 41.48 -37.73 24.93
CA LYS A 130 40.83 -37.48 26.23
C LYS A 130 39.30 -37.54 26.14
N CYS A 131 38.75 -37.42 24.93
CA CYS A 131 37.33 -37.58 24.65
C CYS A 131 37.12 -38.64 23.56
N GLY A 132 36.57 -39.77 23.96
CA GLY A 132 36.24 -40.90 23.12
C GLY A 132 35.92 -42.06 24.05
N GLY A 133 34.70 -42.59 23.98
CA GLY A 133 34.31 -43.69 24.86
C GLY A 133 35.29 -44.85 24.70
N GLU A 134 35.69 -45.47 25.82
CA GLU A 134 36.52 -46.67 25.82
C GLU A 134 35.95 -47.67 24.80
N MET A 135 36.75 -48.08 23.82
CA MET A 135 36.33 -49.06 22.80
C MET A 135 36.09 -50.47 23.40
N HIS A 136 36.18 -50.62 24.72
CA HIS A 136 35.68 -51.78 25.45
C HIS A 136 34.16 -51.75 25.56
N GLN A 137 33.53 -52.37 24.57
CA GLN A 137 32.10 -52.63 24.57
C GLN A 137 31.77 -53.73 25.60
N ARG A 138 31.79 -53.39 26.89
CA ARG A 138 31.32 -54.27 27.97
C ARG A 138 29.80 -54.39 27.81
N GLN A 139 29.33 -55.53 27.31
CA GLN A 139 27.92 -55.79 27.03
C GLN A 139 27.11 -55.80 28.34
N LYS A 140 26.65 -54.62 28.76
CA LYS A 140 25.81 -54.43 29.95
C LYS A 140 24.40 -54.98 29.65
N GLN A 141 23.75 -55.58 30.64
CA GLN A 141 22.45 -56.27 30.49
C GLN A 141 21.33 -55.41 29.85
N ASN A 142 21.43 -54.06 29.94
CA ASN A 142 20.48 -53.10 29.37
C ASN A 142 20.93 -52.49 28.02
N ALA A 143 21.97 -53.02 27.38
CA ALA A 143 22.50 -52.56 26.10
C ALA A 143 21.48 -52.47 24.94
N PRO A 144 20.54 -53.43 24.74
CA PRO A 144 19.62 -53.36 23.62
C PRO A 144 18.61 -52.21 23.74
N CYS A 145 18.06 -51.95 24.93
CA CYS A 145 17.11 -50.85 25.16
C CYS A 145 17.77 -49.47 24.95
N ARG A 146 19.00 -49.27 25.46
CA ARG A 146 19.74 -48.01 25.28
C ARG A 146 20.09 -47.75 23.82
N ARG A 147 20.48 -48.79 23.08
CA ARG A 147 20.80 -48.68 21.65
C ARG A 147 19.56 -48.35 20.82
N LYS A 148 18.40 -48.93 21.16
CA LYS A 148 17.11 -48.61 20.52
C LYS A 148 16.65 -47.19 20.85
N CYS A 149 16.78 -46.74 22.10
CA CYS A 149 16.45 -45.37 22.50
C CYS A 149 17.31 -44.33 21.78
N LEU A 150 18.63 -44.56 21.69
CA LEU A 150 19.54 -43.67 20.96
C LEU A 150 19.23 -43.67 19.46
N GLY A 151 18.98 -44.84 18.86
CA GLY A 151 18.60 -44.94 17.46
C GLY A 151 17.27 -44.23 17.15
N LEU A 152 16.27 -44.38 18.03
CA LEU A 152 14.98 -43.72 17.90
C LEU A 152 15.11 -42.21 18.08
N SER A 153 15.88 -41.75 19.07
CA SER A 153 16.17 -40.32 19.26
C SER A 153 16.84 -39.71 18.03
N LEU A 154 17.83 -40.42 17.45
CA LEU A 154 18.55 -39.94 16.27
C LEU A 154 17.63 -39.89 15.05
N LEU A 155 16.76 -40.90 14.88
CA LEU A 155 15.75 -40.93 13.83
C LEU A 155 14.76 -39.77 13.97
N VAL A 156 14.28 -39.47 15.18
CA VAL A 156 13.40 -38.31 15.43
C VAL A 156 14.10 -37.00 15.07
N ILE A 157 15.36 -36.81 15.44
CA ILE A 157 16.13 -35.60 15.08
C ILE A 157 16.28 -35.49 13.56
N CYS A 158 16.63 -36.57 12.86
CA CYS A 158 16.72 -36.58 11.40
C CYS A 158 15.39 -36.19 10.73
N LEU A 159 14.27 -36.71 11.24
CA LEU A 159 12.94 -36.34 10.74
C LEU A 159 12.66 -34.85 10.95
N LEU A 160 12.90 -34.31 12.14
CA LEU A 160 12.72 -32.88 12.43
C LEU A 160 13.58 -31.98 11.51
N MET A 161 14.84 -32.36 11.27
CA MET A 161 15.71 -31.63 10.34
C MET A 161 15.19 -31.69 8.91
N SER A 162 14.74 -32.87 8.45
CA SER A 162 14.19 -33.03 7.10
C SER A 162 12.92 -32.19 6.88
N LEU A 163 12.04 -32.13 7.88
CA LEU A 163 10.86 -31.27 7.87
C LEU A 163 11.26 -29.80 7.73
N GLY A 164 12.25 -29.34 8.50
CA GLY A 164 12.78 -27.98 8.40
C GLY A 164 13.28 -27.63 6.99
N ILE A 165 14.00 -28.55 6.35
CA ILE A 165 14.49 -28.37 4.97
C ILE A 165 13.34 -28.28 3.98
N ILE A 166 12.32 -29.14 4.09
CA ILE A 166 11.13 -29.13 3.23
C ILE A 166 10.39 -27.79 3.37
N TYR A 167 10.14 -27.34 4.60
CA TYR A 167 9.48 -26.06 4.85
C TYR A 167 10.31 -24.88 4.31
N GLY A 168 11.63 -24.91 4.47
CA GLY A 168 12.53 -23.90 3.89
C GLY A 168 12.45 -23.86 2.36
N PHE A 169 12.42 -25.03 1.71
CA PHE A 169 12.29 -25.12 0.25
C PHE A 169 10.93 -24.59 -0.24
N VAL A 170 9.83 -24.98 0.42
CA VAL A 170 8.48 -24.49 0.10
C VAL A 170 8.39 -22.98 0.27
N ALA A 171 8.90 -22.44 1.39
CA ALA A 171 8.92 -21.01 1.64
C ALA A 171 9.72 -20.26 0.57
N ASN A 172 10.87 -20.79 0.15
CA ASN A 172 11.70 -20.18 -0.89
C ASN A 172 10.99 -20.17 -2.26
N GLN A 173 10.38 -21.28 -2.67
CA GLN A 173 9.62 -21.36 -3.93
C GLN A 173 8.43 -20.40 -3.93
N GLN A 174 7.70 -20.31 -2.81
CA GLN A 174 6.57 -19.40 -2.67
C GLN A 174 7.04 -17.95 -2.73
N THR A 175 8.12 -17.61 -2.02
CA THR A 175 8.71 -16.25 -2.02
C THR A 175 9.12 -15.85 -3.44
N ARG A 176 9.80 -16.74 -4.16
CA ARG A 176 10.19 -16.52 -5.56
C ARG A 176 8.97 -16.28 -6.46
N THR A 177 7.90 -17.05 -6.27
CA THR A 177 6.67 -16.91 -7.05
C THR A 177 5.95 -15.60 -6.70
N ARG A 178 5.88 -15.24 -5.41
CA ARG A 178 5.29 -13.97 -4.96
C ARG A 178 6.07 -12.77 -5.47
N ILE A 179 7.41 -12.78 -5.40
CA ILE A 179 8.25 -11.69 -5.95
C ILE A 179 7.97 -11.48 -7.44
N LYS A 180 7.88 -12.57 -8.22
CA LYS A 180 7.51 -12.48 -9.64
C LYS A 180 6.09 -11.94 -9.85
N GLY A 181 5.15 -12.33 -9.00
CA GLY A 181 3.79 -11.81 -8.97
C GLY A 181 3.75 -10.31 -8.67
N THR A 182 4.43 -9.87 -7.62
CA THR A 182 4.57 -8.46 -7.23
C THR A 182 5.23 -7.63 -8.33
N GLN A 183 6.25 -8.15 -9.01
CA GLN A 183 6.87 -7.45 -10.13
C GLN A 183 5.88 -7.27 -11.29
N LYS A 184 5.10 -8.31 -11.62
CA LYS A 184 4.04 -8.21 -12.64
C LYS A 184 2.96 -7.22 -12.23
N LEU A 185 2.54 -7.25 -10.96
CA LEU A 185 1.54 -6.36 -10.38
C LEU A 185 2.04 -4.91 -10.38
N ALA A 186 3.29 -4.65 -9.99
CA ALA A 186 3.87 -3.32 -10.05
C ALA A 186 3.93 -2.80 -11.50
N LYS A 187 4.25 -3.67 -12.46
CA LYS A 187 4.25 -3.34 -13.88
C LYS A 187 2.83 -3.04 -14.40
N SER A 188 1.82 -3.82 -14.01
CA SER A 188 0.43 -3.54 -14.39
C SER A 188 -0.08 -2.26 -13.74
N ASN A 189 0.18 -2.03 -12.46
CA ASN A 189 -0.18 -0.79 -11.76
C ASN A 189 0.47 0.44 -12.40
N PHE A 190 1.74 0.35 -12.81
CA PHE A 190 2.39 1.46 -13.51
C PHE A 190 1.74 1.73 -14.88
N ARG A 191 1.35 0.66 -15.60
CA ARG A 191 0.61 0.78 -16.85
C ARG A 191 -0.79 1.38 -16.63
N ASP A 192 -1.52 0.93 -15.61
CA ASP A 192 -2.82 1.48 -15.22
C ASP A 192 -2.69 2.96 -14.83
N PHE A 193 -1.65 3.35 -14.10
CA PHE A 193 -1.35 4.75 -13.78
C PHE A 193 -1.04 5.58 -15.02
N GLN A 194 -0.27 5.03 -15.96
CA GLN A 194 -0.02 5.68 -17.24
C GLN A 194 -1.32 5.84 -18.05
N THR A 195 -2.20 4.84 -18.05
CA THR A 195 -3.52 4.91 -18.67
C THR A 195 -4.38 5.98 -18.00
N LEU A 196 -4.41 6.03 -16.66
CA LEU A 196 -5.09 7.09 -15.91
C LEU A 196 -4.62 8.47 -16.36
N LEU A 197 -3.32 8.72 -16.32
CA LEU A 197 -2.75 10.01 -16.74
C LEU A 197 -3.04 10.35 -18.22
N THR A 198 -3.23 9.35 -19.08
CA THR A 198 -3.50 9.56 -20.51
C THR A 198 -4.99 9.76 -20.81
N GLU A 199 -5.86 9.08 -20.08
CA GLU A 199 -7.31 9.10 -20.30
C GLU A 199 -8.01 10.22 -19.52
N THR A 200 -7.49 10.61 -18.35
CA THR A 200 -8.01 11.75 -17.58
C THR A 200 -8.12 13.05 -18.39
N PRO A 201 -7.10 13.52 -19.14
CA PRO A 201 -7.25 14.74 -19.94
C PRO A 201 -8.34 14.61 -21.01
N LYS A 202 -8.47 13.46 -21.66
CA LYS A 202 -9.53 13.21 -22.65
C LYS A 202 -10.93 13.24 -22.02
N GLN A 203 -11.07 12.70 -20.81
CA GLN A 203 -12.32 12.74 -20.06
C GLN A 203 -12.67 14.18 -19.63
N ILE A 204 -11.68 15.00 -19.27
CA ILE A 204 -11.87 16.42 -18.98
C ILE A 204 -12.31 17.16 -20.23
N ASP A 205 -11.64 16.95 -21.36
CA ASP A 205 -11.97 17.59 -22.64
C ASP A 205 -13.40 17.24 -23.08
N TYR A 206 -13.80 15.97 -22.92
CA TYR A 206 -15.17 15.53 -23.21
C TYR A 206 -16.21 16.26 -22.36
N VAL A 207 -15.98 16.40 -21.05
CA VAL A 207 -16.90 17.13 -20.15
C VAL A 207 -16.93 18.62 -20.50
N VAL A 208 -15.79 19.22 -20.84
CA VAL A 208 -15.69 20.63 -21.26
C VAL A 208 -16.44 20.86 -22.57
N GLU A 209 -16.35 19.94 -23.53
CA GLU A 209 -17.07 20.01 -24.80
C GLU A 209 -18.59 19.90 -24.59
N GLN A 210 -19.04 18.91 -23.79
CA GLN A 210 -20.45 18.77 -23.42
C GLN A 210 -20.99 20.02 -22.73
N TYR A 211 -20.22 20.58 -21.80
CA TYR A 211 -20.57 21.84 -21.13
C TYR A 211 -20.64 23.00 -22.12
N THR A 212 -19.66 23.13 -23.01
CA THR A 212 -19.58 24.22 -23.99
C THR A 212 -20.73 24.16 -24.99
N ASN A 213 -21.08 22.96 -25.47
CA ASN A 213 -22.21 22.76 -26.37
C ASN A 213 -23.54 23.12 -25.68
N THR A 214 -23.75 22.61 -24.45
CA THR A 214 -24.94 22.94 -23.65
C THR A 214 -25.04 24.44 -23.38
N LYS A 215 -23.94 25.07 -23.01
CA LYS A 215 -23.82 26.52 -22.82
C LYS A 215 -24.19 27.29 -24.09
N ASN A 216 -23.62 26.92 -25.23
CA ASN A 216 -23.88 27.60 -26.51
C ASN A 216 -25.34 27.44 -26.95
N LYS A 217 -25.93 26.27 -26.75
CA LYS A 217 -27.36 26.05 -26.99
C LYS A 217 -28.23 26.92 -26.09
N ALA A 218 -27.92 27.00 -24.79
CA ALA A 218 -28.64 27.85 -23.86
C ALA A 218 -28.53 29.35 -24.22
N PHE A 219 -27.35 29.83 -24.62
CA PHE A 219 -27.19 31.21 -25.09
C PHE A 219 -27.95 31.45 -26.41
N SER A 220 -27.92 30.51 -27.35
CA SER A 220 -28.69 30.62 -28.60
C SER A 220 -30.20 30.70 -28.34
N ASP A 221 -30.72 29.93 -27.38
CA ASP A 221 -32.13 29.99 -26.99
C ASP A 221 -32.47 31.33 -26.33
N LEU A 222 -31.59 31.85 -25.46
CA LEU A 222 -31.75 33.17 -24.84
C LEU A 222 -31.70 34.32 -25.86
N ASP A 223 -30.78 34.29 -26.81
CA ASP A 223 -30.71 35.27 -27.91
C ASP A 223 -31.93 35.17 -28.84
N GLY A 224 -32.42 33.94 -29.06
CA GLY A 224 -33.69 33.70 -29.74
C GLY A 224 -34.85 34.42 -29.03
N ILE A 225 -34.96 34.26 -27.71
CA ILE A 225 -35.97 34.97 -26.89
C ILE A 225 -35.73 36.48 -26.92
N GLY A 226 -34.48 36.93 -26.83
CA GLY A 226 -34.10 38.35 -26.89
C GLY A 226 -34.51 39.00 -28.21
N SER A 227 -34.32 38.32 -29.34
CA SER A 227 -34.74 38.84 -30.65
C SER A 227 -36.26 38.81 -30.81
N VAL A 228 -36.93 37.75 -30.37
CA VAL A 228 -38.38 37.58 -30.53
C VAL A 228 -39.17 38.49 -29.58
N LEU A 229 -38.73 38.63 -28.33
CA LEU A 229 -39.40 39.44 -27.32
C LEU A 229 -38.88 40.88 -27.33
N GLY A 230 -37.56 41.07 -27.34
CA GLY A 230 -36.93 42.39 -27.40
C GLY A 230 -37.19 43.11 -28.72
N GLY A 231 -37.24 42.38 -29.85
CA GLY A 231 -37.68 42.92 -31.13
C GLY A 231 -39.11 43.45 -31.09
N ARG A 232 -40.06 42.65 -30.59
CA ARG A 232 -41.47 43.08 -30.42
C ARG A 232 -41.60 44.29 -29.49
N ILE A 233 -40.89 44.31 -28.36
CA ILE A 233 -40.91 45.45 -27.42
C ILE A 233 -40.34 46.70 -28.11
N LYS A 234 -39.21 46.58 -28.81
CA LYS A 234 -38.59 47.68 -29.54
C LYS A 234 -39.51 48.23 -30.61
N ASP A 235 -40.17 47.37 -31.40
CA ASP A 235 -41.10 47.80 -32.45
C ASP A 235 -42.34 48.50 -31.89
N GLN A 236 -42.82 48.08 -30.71
CA GLN A 236 -43.91 48.74 -30.00
C GLN A 236 -43.51 50.10 -29.38
N LEU A 237 -42.27 50.22 -28.88
CA LEU A 237 -41.78 51.46 -28.26
C LEU A 237 -41.26 52.49 -29.27
N LYS A 238 -40.67 52.05 -30.39
CA LYS A 238 -40.06 52.91 -31.41
C LYS A 238 -40.98 54.06 -31.88
N PRO A 239 -42.26 53.85 -32.23
CA PRO A 239 -43.13 54.95 -32.67
C PRO A 239 -43.46 55.95 -31.57
N LYS A 240 -43.38 55.57 -30.28
CA LYS A 240 -43.61 56.48 -29.14
C LYS A 240 -42.35 57.25 -28.74
N VAL A 241 -41.18 56.60 -28.78
CA VAL A 241 -39.92 57.18 -28.28
C VAL A 241 -39.22 58.05 -29.33
N THR A 242 -39.27 57.68 -30.61
CA THR A 242 -38.62 58.43 -31.70
C THR A 242 -39.09 59.90 -31.79
N PRO A 243 -40.39 60.24 -31.74
CA PRO A 243 -40.81 61.63 -31.80
C PRO A 243 -40.36 62.46 -30.59
N VAL A 244 -40.40 61.88 -29.39
CA VAL A 244 -39.92 62.55 -28.17
C VAL A 244 -38.42 62.83 -28.25
N LEU A 245 -37.64 61.89 -28.78
CA LEU A 245 -36.19 62.04 -28.93
C LEU A 245 -35.83 63.10 -29.98
N GLU A 246 -36.56 63.14 -31.10
CA GLU A 246 -36.37 64.16 -32.14
C GLU A 246 -36.80 65.55 -31.64
N GLU A 247 -37.86 65.65 -30.83
CA GLU A 247 -38.28 66.91 -30.20
C GLU A 247 -37.23 67.45 -29.23
N ILE A 248 -36.68 66.58 -28.37
CA ILE A 248 -35.57 66.93 -27.45
C ILE A 248 -34.33 67.36 -28.24
N LYS A 249 -34.00 66.65 -29.33
CA LYS A 249 -32.87 66.97 -30.19
C LYS A 249 -33.06 68.32 -30.89
N ALA A 250 -34.26 68.60 -31.41
CA ALA A 250 -34.60 69.88 -32.02
C ALA A 250 -34.55 71.04 -31.01
N MET A 251 -34.98 70.82 -29.77
CA MET A 251 -34.82 71.81 -28.69
C MET A 251 -33.35 72.06 -28.32
N ALA A 252 -32.49 71.04 -28.40
CA ALA A 252 -31.07 71.15 -28.11
C ALA A 252 -30.29 71.85 -29.24
N THR A 253 -30.58 71.58 -30.51
CA THR A 253 -29.90 72.20 -31.67
C THR A 253 -30.47 73.56 -32.05
N GLY A 254 -31.77 73.81 -31.80
CA GLY A 254 -32.40 75.12 -32.03
C GLY A 254 -31.91 76.23 -31.11
N LYS A 255 -31.18 75.90 -30.04
CA LYS A 255 -30.68 76.89 -29.06
C LYS A 255 -29.31 77.49 -29.41
N HIS A 256 -28.68 77.10 -30.53
CA HIS A 256 -27.33 77.57 -30.89
C HIS A 256 -27.25 78.52 -32.10
N GLY A 257 -28.37 78.89 -32.74
CA GLY A 257 -28.40 79.81 -33.86
C GLY A 257 -29.41 80.93 -33.69
N GLY A 258 -28.95 82.10 -33.23
CA GLY A 258 -29.70 83.35 -33.38
C GLY A 258 -29.76 84.24 -32.14
N LYS A 259 -28.73 85.07 -31.93
CA LYS A 259 -28.94 86.47 -31.51
C LYS A 259 -27.73 87.31 -31.91
N GLY A 260 -27.83 87.93 -33.08
CA GLY A 260 -27.15 89.18 -33.38
C GLY A 260 -28.12 90.34 -33.12
N ASP A 261 -27.56 91.37 -32.48
CA ASP A 261 -27.84 92.81 -32.57
C ASP A 261 -29.08 93.46 -31.90
N GLN A 262 -28.85 94.73 -31.52
CA GLN A 262 -29.59 95.71 -30.69
C GLN A 262 -29.26 95.58 -29.18
N GLU A 263 -28.52 96.50 -28.55
CA GLU A 263 -28.32 97.95 -28.73
C GLU A 263 -26.90 98.36 -28.29
#